data_AF-A0A0K2YHE3-F1
#
_entry.id   AF-A0A0K2YHE3-F1
#
_cell.length_a   1.000
_cell.length_b   1.000
_cell.length_c   1.000
_cell.angle_alpha   90.00
_cell.angle_beta   90.00
_cell.angle_gamma   90.00
#
_symmetry.space_group_name_H-M   'P 1'
#
loop_
_entity.id
_entity.type
_entity.pdbx_description
1 polymer ?
#
loop_
_entity_poly.entity_id
_entity_poly.type
_entity_poly.pdbx_seq_one_letter_code
_entity_poly.pdbx_strand_id
1 'polypeptide(L)' 'MTWTEDGWEPDVQPRPRGWSHADLEKAVLYTVAEWIAPMIPVTDVDLHGEVVAPDGAFDPHPVGPQP' A
#
# COMPACT_ATOMS: atom_id res chain seq x y z
N MET A 1 5.89 15.15 -7.35
CA MET A 1 6.63 13.97 -7.85
C MET A 1 6.04 13.63 -9.19
N THR A 2 6.87 13.51 -10.22
CA THR A 2 6.46 13.21 -11.59
C THR A 2 7.32 12.07 -12.10
N TRP A 3 6.70 11.09 -12.75
CA TRP A 3 7.42 10.04 -13.46
C TRP A 3 7.84 10.56 -14.84
N THR A 4 9.13 10.49 -15.14
CA THR A 4 9.74 10.89 -16.41
C THR A 4 10.35 9.67 -17.11
N GLU A 5 10.96 9.88 -18.28
CA GLU A 5 11.69 8.81 -18.98
C GLU A 5 12.90 8.30 -18.19
N ASP A 6 13.47 9.13 -17.31
CA ASP A 6 14.66 8.83 -16.51
C ASP A 6 14.33 8.35 -15.09
N GLY A 7 13.06 8.37 -14.69
CA GLY A 7 12.59 7.92 -13.37
C GLY A 7 11.73 8.96 -12.63
N TRP A 8 11.71 8.88 -11.30
CA TRP A 8 10.97 9.83 -10.48
C TRP A 8 11.74 11.15 -10.29
N GLU A 9 11.07 12.28 -10.50
CA GLU A 9 11.59 13.63 -10.17
C GLU A 9 10.70 14.30 -9.10
N PRO A 10 11.25 14.72 -7.95
CA PRO A 10 12.64 14.49 -7.52
C PRO A 10 12.89 13.00 -7.23
N ASP A 11 14.18 12.63 -7.19
CA ASP A 11 14.63 11.29 -6.82
C ASP A 11 13.87 10.74 -5.61
N VAL A 12 13.47 9.47 -5.69
CA VAL A 12 12.84 8.79 -4.57
C VAL A 12 13.85 8.77 -3.42
N GLN A 13 13.41 9.29 -2.27
CA GLN A 13 14.27 9.28 -1.09
C GLN A 13 14.70 7.86 -0.75
N PRO A 14 15.96 7.66 -0.34
CA PRO A 14 16.42 6.36 0.06
C PRO A 14 15.57 5.82 1.22
N ARG A 15 15.50 4.50 1.31
CA ARG A 15 14.76 3.82 2.39
C ARG A 15 15.17 4.37 3.76
N PRO A 16 14.21 4.55 4.70
CA PRO A 16 14.53 4.93 6.07
C PRO A 16 15.61 4.01 6.64
N ARG A 17 16.58 4.58 7.36
CA ARG A 17 17.69 3.80 7.94
C ARG A 17 17.14 2.69 8.83
N GLY A 18 17.61 1.46 8.60
CA GLY A 18 17.26 0.28 9.39
C GLY A 18 16.03 -0.49 8.88
N TRP A 19 15.36 -0.02 7.83
CA TRP A 19 14.23 -0.74 7.24
C TRP A 19 14.72 -1.84 6.29
N SER A 20 14.26 -3.06 6.53
CA SER A 20 14.38 -4.16 5.58
C SER A 20 13.48 -3.93 4.36
N HIS A 21 13.58 -4.80 3.35
CA HIS A 21 12.63 -4.78 2.23
C HIS A 21 11.20 -5.04 2.72
N ALA A 22 11.02 -6.00 3.62
CA ALA A 22 9.72 -6.34 4.18
C ALA A 22 9.10 -5.17 4.98
N ASP A 23 9.91 -4.39 5.69
CA ASP A 23 9.42 -3.20 6.42
C ASP A 23 8.89 -2.13 5.46
N LEU A 24 9.60 -1.91 4.35
CA LEU A 24 9.15 -0.99 3.30
C LEU A 24 7.86 -1.49 2.64
N GLU A 25 7.84 -2.76 2.24
CA GLU A 25 6.69 -3.41 1.60
C GLU A 25 5.44 -3.29 2.49
N LYS A 26 5.57 -3.65 3.77
CA LYS A 26 4.52 -3.48 4.75
C LYS A 26 4.04 -2.03 4.82
N ALA A 27 4.95 -1.07 4.98
CA ALA A 27 4.57 0.34 5.07
C ALA A 27 3.80 0.83 3.83
N VAL A 28 4.24 0.44 2.63
CA VAL A 28 3.55 0.78 1.37
C VAL A 28 2.14 0.21 1.35
N LEU A 29 1.95 -1.07 1.72
CA LEU A 29 0.64 -1.71 1.77
C LEU A 29 -0.31 -1.00 2.74
N TYR A 30 0.15 -0.70 3.96
CA TYR A 30 -0.65 0.02 4.95
C TYR A 30 -1.02 1.43 4.49
N THR A 31 -0.09 2.18 3.90
CA THR A 31 -0.35 3.53 3.39
C THR A 31 -1.35 3.51 2.24
N VAL A 32 -1.21 2.58 1.29
CA VAL A 32 -2.16 2.44 0.17
C VAL A 32 -3.54 2.03 0.68
N ALA A 33 -3.62 1.11 1.65
CA ALA A 33 -4.89 0.72 2.27
C ALA A 33 -5.57 1.92 2.95
N GLU A 34 -4.81 2.75 3.67
CA GLU A 34 -5.33 3.97 4.30
C GLU A 34 -5.85 4.98 3.27
N TRP A 35 -5.14 5.17 2.15
CA TRP A 35 -5.59 6.05 1.08
C TRP A 35 -6.85 5.55 0.37
N ILE A 36 -7.00 4.23 0.26
CA ILE A 36 -8.16 3.61 -0.38
C ILE A 36 -9.37 3.56 0.57
N ALA A 37 -9.17 3.39 1.87
CA ALA A 37 -10.24 3.28 2.86
C ALA A 37 -11.39 4.29 2.70
N PRO A 38 -11.16 5.62 2.53
CA PRO A 38 -12.24 6.59 2.37
C PRO A 38 -13.00 6.48 1.02
N MET A 39 -12.44 5.79 0.03
CA MET A 39 -13.08 5.52 -1.26
C MET A 39 -13.99 4.29 -1.22
N ILE A 40 -13.88 3.45 -0.20
CA ILE A 40 -14.69 2.24 -0.05
C ILE A 40 -16.08 2.65 0.44
N PRO A 41 -17.16 2.32 -0.29
CA PRO A 41 -18.52 2.60 0.17
C PRO A 41 -18.77 1.94 1.53
N VAL A 42 -19.42 2.67 2.44
CA VAL A 42 -19.90 2.08 3.70
C VAL A 42 -21.04 1.13 3.34
N THR A 43 -20.81 -0.17 3.45
CA THR A 43 -21.80 -1.22 3.22
C THR A 43 -21.88 -2.14 4.44
N ASP A 44 -23.01 -2.81 4.66
CA ASP A 44 -23.19 -3.82 5.73
C ASP A 44 -22.41 -5.14 5.48
N VAL A 45 -21.49 -5.15 4.50
CA VAL A 45 -20.67 -6.30 4.16
C VAL A 45 -19.23 -6.00 4.59
N ASP A 46 -18.62 -6.92 5.33
CA ASP A 46 -17.19 -6.87 5.63
C ASP A 46 -16.40 -6.99 4.31
N LEU A 47 -15.76 -5.90 3.91
CA LEU A 47 -14.90 -5.85 2.73
C LEU A 47 -13.46 -6.17 3.15
N HIS A 48 -12.83 -7.13 2.46
CA HIS A 48 -11.42 -7.46 2.64
C HIS A 48 -10.65 -7.04 1.39
N GLY A 49 -9.51 -6.37 1.58
CA GLY A 49 -8.65 -5.93 0.50
C GLY A 49 -7.59 -6.98 0.26
N GLU A 50 -7.45 -7.39 -0.98
CA GLU A 50 -6.43 -8.33 -1.39
C GLU A 50 -5.39 -7.60 -2.23
N VAL A 51 -4.13 -7.64 -1.78
CA VAL A 51 -3.00 -7.24 -2.62
C VAL A 51 -2.29 -8.51 -3.06
N VAL A 52 -2.42 -8.81 -4.34
CA VAL A 52 -1.82 -10.00 -4.95
C VAL A 52 -0.48 -9.59 -5.56
N ALA A 53 0.60 -10.15 -5.02
CA ALA A 53 1.91 -10.02 -5.66
C ALA A 53 1.93 -10.82 -6.98
N PRO A 54 2.74 -10.45 -7.99
CA PRO A 54 2.78 -11.13 -9.28
C PRO A 54 3.15 -12.62 -9.21
N ASP A 55 3.80 -13.03 -8.12
CA ASP A 55 4.16 -14.42 -7.82
C ASP A 55 3.03 -15.21 -7.14
N GLY A 56 1.88 -14.58 -6.89
CA GLY A 56 0.74 -15.16 -6.21
C GLY A 56 0.92 -15.25 -4.69
N ALA A 57 1.88 -14.55 -4.09
CA ALA A 57 1.91 -14.39 -2.65
C ALA A 57 0.75 -13.50 -2.18
N PHE A 58 0.11 -13.91 -1.08
CA PHE A 58 -1.09 -13.29 -0.53
C PHE A 58 -0.83 -12.80 0.90
N ASP A 59 -1.10 -11.52 1.18
CA ASP A 59 -1.21 -11.00 2.54
C ASP A 59 -2.57 -10.28 2.68
N PRO A 60 -3.60 -10.94 3.26
CA PRO A 60 -4.92 -10.35 3.39
C PRO A 60 -4.91 -9.18 4.38
N HIS A 61 -5.32 -8.00 3.93
CA HIS A 61 -5.42 -6.81 4.77
C HIS A 61 -6.88 -6.39 4.93
N PRO A 62 -7.38 -6.18 6.17
CA PRO A 62 -8.72 -5.62 6.37
C PRO A 62 -8.77 -4.21 5.78
N VAL A 63 -9.79 -3.93 4.97
CA VAL A 63 -9.99 -2.60 4.36
C VAL A 63 -11.36 -2.07 4.75
N GLY A 64 -11.43 -0.81 5.11
CA GLY A 64 -12.65 -0.17 5.61
C GLY A 64 -12.42 0.56 6.93
N PRO A 65 -13.44 1.27 7.43
CA PRO A 65 -13.34 1.97 8.71
C PRO A 65 -13.07 0.96 9.83
N GLN A 66 -11.95 1.14 10.53
CA GLN A 66 -11.65 0.41 11.77
C GLN A 66 -12.56 0.95 12.89
N PRO A 67 -13.07 0.09 13.78
CA PRO A 67 -13.90 0.52 14.92
C PRO A 67 -13.13 1.40 15.93
#